data_AF-A0A1B3PT05-F1
#
_entry.id   AF-A0A1B3PT05-F1
#
_cell.length_a   1.000
_cell.length_b   1.000
_cell.length_c   1.000
_cell.angle_alpha   90.00
_cell.angle_beta   90.00
_cell.angle_gamma   90.00
#
_symmetry.space_group_name_H-M   'P 1'
#
loop_
_entity.id
_entity.type
_entity.pdbx_description
1 polymer ?
#
loop_
_entity_poly.entity_id
_entity_poly.type
_entity_poly.pdbx_seq_one_letter_code
_entity_poly.pdbx_strand_id
1 'polypeptide(L)'
;MQEIKEKFFEGEHALYGLSNAILENVTFGNGESPLKETKDLVIKNNIFKYKYPLWYSDNIKVTDSTFETMSRSGIWYINNISIKNSNLQAPKLFRRCKHISLDHVFFSDAEETMWTCQDITIKNTEINGDYFGIVKI
;
A
#
# COMPACT_ATOMS: atom_id res chain seq x y z
N MET A 1 4.30 20.41 4.73
CA MET A 1 3.94 18.98 4.76
C MET A 1 3.58 18.65 6.20
N GLN A 2 2.39 18.12 6.46
CA GLN A 2 1.95 17.76 7.81
C GLN A 2 2.68 16.49 8.29
N GLU A 3 3.02 16.39 9.57
CA GLU A 3 3.62 15.17 10.13
C GLU A 3 2.65 14.52 11.13
N ILE A 4 2.42 13.22 10.98
CA ILE A 4 1.63 12.40 11.90
C ILE A 4 2.53 11.23 12.33
N LYS A 5 2.88 11.21 13.61
CA LYS A 5 3.83 10.24 14.15
C LYS A 5 3.31 9.50 15.37
N GLU A 6 3.71 8.25 15.50
CA GLU A 6 3.51 7.45 16.73
C GLU A 6 2.03 7.39 17.14
N LYS A 7 1.17 7.19 16.14
CA LYS A 7 -0.29 7.10 16.34
C LYS A 7 -0.79 5.70 16.08
N PHE A 8 -1.88 5.40 16.76
CA PHE A 8 -2.72 4.24 16.50
C PHE A 8 -4.09 4.75 16.08
N PHE A 9 -4.57 4.30 14.92
CA PHE A 9 -5.89 4.64 14.39
C PHE A 9 -6.75 3.39 14.24
N GLU A 10 -8.03 3.52 14.59
CA GLU A 10 -9.09 2.54 14.37
C GLU A 10 -10.35 3.23 13.88
N GLY A 11 -11.32 2.42 13.43
CA GLY A 11 -12.54 2.91 12.81
C GLY A 11 -12.36 3.17 11.32
N GLU A 12 -13.48 3.37 10.64
CA GLU A 12 -13.49 3.60 9.19
C GLU A 12 -12.89 4.96 8.85
N HIS A 13 -12.14 5.02 7.74
CA HIS A 13 -11.75 6.29 7.11
C HIS A 13 -10.92 7.24 8.01
N ALA A 14 -10.08 6.70 8.89
CA ALA A 14 -9.34 7.45 9.92
C ALA A 14 -8.63 8.72 9.42
N LEU A 15 -8.03 8.70 8.23
CA LEU A 15 -7.31 9.82 7.62
C LEU A 15 -7.78 10.06 6.17
N TYR A 16 -9.09 9.96 5.95
CA TYR A 16 -9.71 10.23 4.66
C TYR A 16 -9.35 11.63 4.13
N GLY A 17 -9.05 11.72 2.84
CA GLY A 17 -8.77 13.00 2.18
C GLY A 17 -7.40 13.61 2.53
N LEU A 18 -6.58 12.94 3.34
CA LEU A 18 -5.28 13.46 3.77
C LEU A 18 -4.40 13.78 2.56
N SER A 19 -3.82 14.98 2.56
CA SER A 19 -2.95 15.43 1.48
C SER A 19 -1.67 16.07 2.02
N ASN A 20 -0.54 15.91 1.31
CA ASN A 20 0.74 16.55 1.60
C ASN A 20 1.22 16.29 3.04
N ALA A 21 1.39 15.00 3.37
CA ALA A 21 1.71 14.57 4.73
C ALA A 21 2.76 13.44 4.79
N ILE A 22 3.44 13.39 5.93
CA ILE A 22 4.35 12.31 6.34
C ILE A 22 3.68 11.54 7.48
N LEU A 23 3.51 10.23 7.29
CA LEU A 23 3.06 9.30 8.30
C LEU A 23 4.27 8.45 8.73
N GLU A 24 4.62 8.48 10.01
CA GLU A 24 5.80 7.76 10.52
C GLU A 24 5.48 7.01 11.82
N ASN A 25 5.83 5.74 11.91
CA ASN A 25 5.54 4.90 13.10
C ASN A 25 4.03 4.87 13.43
N VAL A 26 3.17 4.85 12.42
CA VAL A 26 1.71 4.81 12.58
C VAL A 26 1.20 3.39 12.36
N THR A 27 0.33 2.94 13.25
CA THR A 27 -0.39 1.68 13.10
C THR A 27 -1.87 1.95 12.81
N PHE A 28 -2.36 1.39 11.72
CA PHE A 28 -3.79 1.34 11.40
C PHE A 28 -4.33 -0.03 11.82
N GLY A 29 -5.10 -0.04 12.90
CA GLY A 29 -5.73 -1.22 13.49
C GLY A 29 -7.02 -1.61 12.77
N ASN A 30 -8.02 -2.08 13.54
CA ASN A 30 -9.31 -2.47 12.97
C ASN A 30 -10.09 -1.24 12.49
N GLY A 31 -10.35 -1.19 11.20
CA GLY A 31 -11.01 -0.06 10.54
C GLY A 31 -10.74 -0.11 9.05
N GLU A 32 -11.79 0.02 8.23
CA GLU A 32 -11.66 -0.10 6.78
C GLU A 32 -11.26 1.26 6.16
N SER A 33 -10.46 1.20 5.09
CA SER A 33 -10.16 2.37 4.24
C SER A 33 -9.48 3.57 4.94
N PRO A 34 -8.43 3.37 5.77
CA PRO A 34 -7.84 4.47 6.54
C PRO A 34 -7.25 5.60 5.69
N LEU A 35 -6.66 5.30 4.52
CA LEU A 35 -6.07 6.28 3.61
C LEU A 35 -6.79 6.25 2.25
N LYS A 36 -8.05 6.66 2.25
CA LYS A 36 -8.87 6.78 1.04
C LYS A 36 -8.94 8.23 0.57
N GLU A 37 -8.94 8.46 -0.75
CA GLU A 37 -8.93 9.79 -1.39
C GLU A 37 -7.71 10.64 -0.98
N THR A 38 -6.53 10.04 -0.86
CA THR A 38 -5.33 10.73 -0.35
C THR A 38 -4.35 11.14 -1.44
N LYS A 39 -3.47 12.11 -1.15
CA LYS A 39 -2.49 12.57 -2.13
C LYS A 39 -1.17 13.03 -1.51
N ASP A 40 -0.06 12.82 -2.23
CA ASP A 40 1.26 13.34 -1.84
C ASP A 40 1.66 12.88 -0.43
N LEU A 41 1.60 11.55 -0.20
CA LEU A 41 1.91 10.95 1.08
C LEU A 41 3.30 10.29 1.10
N VAL A 42 4.01 10.49 2.20
CA VAL A 42 5.21 9.73 2.55
C VAL A 42 4.91 8.90 3.79
N ILE A 43 4.99 7.58 3.67
CA ILE A 43 4.58 6.60 4.66
C ILE A 43 5.83 5.82 5.06
N LYS A 44 6.24 5.88 6.32
CA LYS A 44 7.49 5.30 6.80
C LYS A 44 7.28 4.47 8.06
N ASN A 45 7.75 3.23 8.07
CA ASN A 45 7.66 2.36 9.24
C ASN A 45 6.24 2.23 9.80
N ASN A 46 5.26 2.08 8.90
CA ASN A 46 3.86 1.93 9.28
C ASN A 46 3.39 0.49 9.21
N ILE A 47 2.33 0.18 9.96
CA ILE A 47 1.68 -1.13 9.97
C ILE A 47 0.22 -0.96 9.59
N PHE A 48 -0.21 -1.68 8.56
CA PHE A 48 -1.61 -1.77 8.14
C PHE A 48 -2.15 -3.16 8.47
N LYS A 49 -3.06 -3.22 9.44
CA LYS A 49 -3.58 -4.49 9.95
C LYS A 49 -4.84 -4.97 9.24
N TYR A 50 -5.62 -4.03 8.71
CA TYR A 50 -6.97 -4.32 8.21
C TYR A 50 -7.23 -3.78 6.81
N LYS A 51 -8.44 -4.04 6.31
CA LYS A 51 -8.78 -3.97 4.90
C LYS A 51 -8.68 -2.56 4.30
N TYR A 52 -8.39 -2.55 2.99
CA TYR A 52 -8.40 -1.37 2.13
C TYR A 52 -7.43 -0.24 2.53
N PRO A 53 -6.18 -0.49 2.97
CA PRO A 53 -5.29 0.58 3.44
C PRO A 53 -5.19 1.82 2.56
N LEU A 54 -5.02 1.64 1.25
CA LEU A 54 -4.76 2.72 0.28
C LEU A 54 -5.71 2.62 -0.90
N TRP A 55 -6.68 3.54 -0.99
CA TRP A 55 -7.69 3.56 -2.05
C TRP A 55 -7.79 4.95 -2.68
N TYR A 56 -7.96 5.02 -4.00
CA TYR A 56 -8.17 6.27 -4.75
C TYR A 56 -7.16 7.35 -4.37
N SER A 57 -5.87 7.06 -4.52
CA SER A 57 -4.82 7.97 -4.05
C SER A 57 -3.76 8.24 -5.12
N ASP A 58 -3.05 9.35 -4.99
CA ASP A 58 -2.10 9.84 -5.99
C ASP A 58 -0.76 10.21 -5.35
N ASN A 59 0.34 9.81 -5.99
CA ASN A 59 1.71 10.07 -5.56
C ASN A 59 2.01 9.61 -4.11
N ILE A 60 2.16 8.30 -3.93
CA ILE A 60 2.35 7.66 -2.63
C ILE A 60 3.74 7.03 -2.55
N LYS A 61 4.47 7.31 -1.46
CA LYS A 61 5.78 6.71 -1.16
C LYS A 61 5.68 5.93 0.13
N VAL A 62 5.95 4.63 0.08
CA VAL A 62 5.95 3.75 1.25
C VAL A 62 7.35 3.18 1.45
N THR A 63 7.88 3.28 2.67
CA THR A 63 9.14 2.62 3.05
C THR A 63 9.02 1.90 4.38
N ASP A 64 9.73 0.78 4.51
CA ASP A 64 9.95 0.08 5.78
C ASP A 64 8.64 -0.34 6.49
N SER A 65 7.57 -0.52 5.72
CA SER A 65 6.21 -0.71 6.24
C SER A 65 5.71 -2.14 6.02
N THR A 66 4.72 -2.56 6.81
CA THR A 66 4.10 -3.87 6.72
C THR A 66 2.60 -3.77 6.44
N PHE A 67 2.14 -4.54 5.46
CA PHE A 67 0.73 -4.78 5.16
C PHE A 67 0.42 -6.21 5.61
N GLU A 68 -0.24 -6.37 6.75
CA GLU A 68 -0.50 -7.68 7.36
C GLU A 68 -1.53 -8.48 6.56
N THR A 69 -1.66 -9.79 6.83
CA THR A 69 -2.52 -10.71 6.07
C THR A 69 -3.97 -10.22 5.88
N MET A 70 -4.54 -9.54 6.88
CA MET A 70 -5.92 -9.03 6.84
C MET A 70 -6.08 -7.72 6.09
N SER A 71 -4.99 -7.10 5.62
CA SER A 71 -5.01 -5.88 4.79
C SER A 71 -5.38 -6.13 3.32
N ARG A 72 -6.38 -7.02 3.11
CA ARG A 72 -6.85 -7.48 1.80
C ARG A 72 -7.51 -6.35 1.00
N SER A 73 -7.51 -6.54 -0.32
CA SER A 73 -7.92 -5.55 -1.32
C SER A 73 -7.23 -4.21 -1.08
N GLY A 74 -5.92 -4.28 -0.82
CA GLY A 74 -5.28 -3.25 0.00
C GLY A 74 -4.88 -1.97 -0.72
N ILE A 75 -4.52 -2.04 -2.01
CA ILE A 75 -3.88 -0.93 -2.74
C ILE A 75 -4.56 -0.75 -4.10
N TRP A 76 -5.67 -0.01 -4.15
CA TRP A 76 -6.53 0.06 -5.33
C TRP A 76 -6.67 1.48 -5.88
N TYR A 77 -6.71 1.60 -7.20
CA TYR A 77 -6.94 2.87 -7.91
C TYR A 77 -5.89 3.93 -7.58
N ILE A 78 -4.61 3.53 -7.60
CA ILE A 78 -3.50 4.42 -7.27
C ILE A 78 -2.81 4.89 -8.54
N ASN A 79 -2.57 6.20 -8.63
CA ASN A 79 -1.71 6.78 -9.66
C ASN A 79 -0.36 7.15 -9.03
N ASN A 80 0.73 6.54 -9.50
CA ASN A 80 2.09 6.71 -8.99
C ASN A 80 2.27 6.26 -7.53
N ILE A 81 2.84 5.06 -7.36
CA ILE A 81 3.21 4.52 -6.04
C ILE A 81 4.58 3.87 -6.07
N SER A 82 5.40 4.19 -5.08
CA SER A 82 6.67 3.50 -4.82
C SER A 82 6.65 2.84 -3.44
N ILE A 83 6.96 1.55 -3.38
CA ILE A 83 7.08 0.79 -2.12
C ILE A 83 8.50 0.22 -2.02
N LYS A 84 9.15 0.44 -0.87
CA LYS A 84 10.51 -0.02 -0.60
C LYS A 84 10.68 -0.69 0.75
N ASN A 85 11.55 -1.70 0.83
CA ASN A 85 11.93 -2.36 2.09
C ASN A 85 10.71 -2.85 2.90
N SER A 86 9.70 -3.39 2.23
CA SER A 86 8.38 -3.59 2.83
C SER A 86 7.89 -5.03 2.71
N ASN A 87 7.11 -5.46 3.70
CA ASN A 87 6.49 -6.78 3.73
C ASN A 87 5.00 -6.66 3.40
N LEU A 88 4.58 -7.36 2.36
CA LEU A 88 3.21 -7.37 1.85
C LEU A 88 2.63 -8.77 2.02
N GLN A 89 1.93 -8.99 3.12
CA GLN A 89 1.44 -10.31 3.53
C GLN A 89 0.01 -10.59 3.07
N ALA A 90 -0.73 -9.57 2.64
CA ALA A 90 -2.11 -9.74 2.20
C ALA A 90 -2.17 -10.40 0.81
N PRO A 91 -2.99 -11.45 0.60
CA PRO A 91 -3.12 -12.17 -0.67
C PRO A 91 -3.59 -11.28 -1.84
N LYS A 92 -4.24 -10.15 -1.53
CA LYS A 92 -4.94 -9.32 -2.50
C LYS A 92 -4.57 -7.85 -2.35
N LEU A 93 -3.74 -7.31 -3.24
CA LEU A 93 -3.16 -5.98 -3.08
C LEU A 93 -3.47 -5.04 -4.22
N PHE A 94 -2.81 -5.17 -5.37
CA PHE A 94 -2.84 -4.14 -6.41
C PHE A 94 -3.98 -4.36 -7.40
N ARG A 95 -4.80 -3.32 -7.62
CA ARG A 95 -5.85 -3.31 -8.64
C ARG A 95 -5.99 -1.94 -9.29
N ARG A 96 -5.93 -1.90 -10.62
CA ARG A 96 -6.10 -0.70 -11.46
C ARG A 96 -5.19 0.44 -11.02
N CYS A 97 -3.93 0.11 -10.76
CA CYS A 97 -2.89 1.06 -10.38
C CYS A 97 -1.95 1.35 -11.56
N LYS A 98 -1.32 2.52 -11.57
CA LYS A 98 -0.37 2.94 -12.62
C LYS A 98 0.92 3.48 -12.01
N HIS A 99 2.03 3.35 -12.73
CA HIS A 99 3.35 3.83 -12.31
C HIS A 99 3.75 3.25 -10.95
N ILE A 100 3.87 1.93 -10.90
CA ILE A 100 4.16 1.17 -9.68
C ILE A 100 5.65 0.87 -9.65
N SER A 101 6.34 1.24 -8.57
CA SER A 101 7.73 0.88 -8.32
C SER A 101 7.83 0.04 -7.05
N LEU A 102 8.40 -1.16 -7.17
CA LEU A 102 8.66 -2.08 -6.05
C LEU A 102 10.16 -2.36 -5.97
N ASP A 103 10.77 -2.13 -4.81
CA ASP A 103 12.22 -2.23 -4.60
C ASP A 103 12.52 -2.82 -3.23
N HIS A 104 13.07 -4.04 -3.16
CA HIS A 104 13.25 -4.78 -1.89
C HIS A 104 11.92 -5.00 -1.15
N VAL A 105 10.92 -5.50 -1.87
CA VAL A 105 9.62 -5.87 -1.30
C VAL A 105 9.52 -7.38 -1.19
N PHE A 106 8.85 -7.86 -0.15
CA PHE A 106 8.53 -9.27 0.01
C PHE A 106 7.02 -9.46 0.00
N PHE A 107 6.49 -10.17 -0.99
CA PHE A 107 5.10 -10.63 -0.97
C PHE A 107 5.05 -12.03 -0.38
N SER A 108 4.45 -12.17 0.80
CA SER A 108 4.31 -13.48 1.44
C SER A 108 3.19 -14.32 0.82
N ASP A 109 2.17 -13.64 0.30
CA ASP A 109 1.03 -14.23 -0.38
C ASP A 109 0.58 -13.28 -1.50
N ALA A 110 0.72 -13.73 -2.74
CA ALA A 110 0.35 -13.02 -3.95
C ALA A 110 -0.71 -13.80 -4.76
N GLU A 111 -1.69 -14.40 -4.07
CA GLU A 111 -2.81 -15.12 -4.69
C GLU A 111 -3.57 -14.26 -5.73
N GLU A 112 -3.82 -12.98 -5.45
CA GLU A 112 -4.65 -12.11 -6.30
C GLU A 112 -4.11 -10.66 -6.36
N THR A 113 -3.10 -10.41 -7.18
CA THR A 113 -2.49 -9.07 -7.29
C THR A 113 -2.24 -8.62 -8.73
N MET A 114 -1.95 -7.33 -8.89
CA MET A 114 -1.60 -6.66 -10.16
C MET A 114 -2.72 -6.60 -11.22
N TRP A 115 -3.98 -6.66 -10.82
CA TRP A 115 -5.10 -6.67 -11.76
C TRP A 115 -5.28 -5.35 -12.51
N THR A 116 -5.15 -5.38 -13.84
CA THR A 116 -5.28 -4.17 -14.69
C THR A 116 -4.29 -3.07 -14.29
N CYS A 117 -3.11 -3.44 -13.80
CA CYS A 117 -2.06 -2.48 -13.47
C CYS A 117 -1.19 -2.16 -14.69
N GLN A 118 -0.57 -0.98 -14.71
CA GLN A 118 0.26 -0.48 -15.83
C GLN A 118 1.55 0.14 -15.30
N ASP A 119 2.61 0.12 -16.12
CA ASP A 119 3.92 0.71 -15.82
C ASP A 119 4.49 0.24 -14.48
N ILE A 120 4.79 -1.05 -14.40
CA ILE A 120 5.27 -1.72 -13.18
C ILE A 120 6.77 -1.96 -13.29
N THR A 121 7.53 -1.39 -12.38
CA THR A 121 8.96 -1.65 -12.20
C THR A 121 9.18 -2.44 -10.91
N ILE A 122 9.91 -3.55 -11.01
CA ILE A 122 10.18 -4.44 -9.88
C ILE A 122 11.69 -4.67 -9.80
N LYS A 123 12.26 -4.48 -8.61
CA LYS A 123 13.68 -4.68 -8.31
C LYS A 123 13.84 -5.40 -6.98
N ASN A 124 14.74 -6.38 -6.92
CA ASN A 124 15.15 -7.07 -5.69
C ASN A 124 13.97 -7.52 -4.82
N THR A 125 12.88 -7.96 -5.44
CA THR A 125 11.60 -8.23 -4.78
C THR A 125 11.29 -9.71 -4.90
N GLU A 126 10.94 -10.33 -3.78
CA GLU A 126 10.53 -11.74 -3.70
C GLU A 126 9.00 -11.81 -3.66
N ILE A 127 8.43 -12.71 -4.45
CA ILE A 127 6.99 -12.87 -4.58
C ILE A 127 6.63 -14.33 -4.43
N ASN A 128 5.91 -14.66 -3.36
CA ASN A 128 5.35 -15.97 -3.12
C ASN A 128 3.83 -15.93 -3.37
N GLY A 129 3.35 -16.69 -4.34
CA GLY A 129 1.93 -16.79 -4.68
C GLY A 129 1.67 -17.44 -6.04
N ASP A 130 0.45 -17.94 -6.23
CA ASP A 130 0.08 -18.74 -7.40
C ASP A 130 -0.17 -17.91 -8.67
N TYR A 131 -0.43 -16.59 -8.54
CA TYR A 131 -0.82 -15.75 -9.67
C TYR A 131 -0.23 -14.33 -9.60
N PHE A 132 1.00 -14.19 -10.11
CA PHE A 132 1.59 -12.87 -10.37
C PHE A 132 1.26 -12.40 -11.79
N GLY A 133 0.09 -11.78 -11.97
CA GLY A 133 -0.38 -11.30 -13.26
C GLY A 133 0.36 -10.05 -13.75
N ILE A 134 1.42 -10.20 -14.54
CA ILE A 134 2.01 -9.09 -15.30
C ILE A 134 1.31 -8.99 -16.65
N VAL A 135 0.52 -7.93 -16.89
CA VAL A 135 -0.07 -7.66 -18.21
C VAL A 135 0.80 -6.62 -18.94
N LYS A 136 1.57 -7.14 -19.91
CA LYS A 136 2.38 -6.46 -20.93
C LYS A 136 3.53 -5.56 -20.43
N ILE A 137 4.74 -6.04 -20.72
CA ILE A 137 5.96 -5.23 -20.93
C ILE A 137 5.78 -4.40 -22.21
#